data_AF-A0A382UYZ3-F1
#
_entry.id   AF-A0A382UYZ3-F1
#
_cell.length_a   1.000
_cell.length_b   1.000
_cell.length_c   1.000
_cell.angle_alpha   90.00
_cell.angle_beta   90.00
_cell.angle_gamma   90.00
#
_symmetry.space_group_name_H-M   'P 1'
#
loop_
_entity.id
_entity.type
_entity.pdbx_description
1 polymer ?
#
loop_
_entity_poly.entity_id
_entity_poly.type
_entity_poly.pdbx_seq_one_letter_code
_entity_poly.pdbx_strand_id
1 'polypeptide(L)'
;MEINLALLIMGSVLIIVGSVMNIIPVKFNEGIFGKIESDAVNAAAAMRTNIGSSLIAIGVITLLNRNVHDANESKALVFSIGVALSIFLLSIVLAYFRKFTKNIPIPPIVILGSLIIIAFYSSSGSQVSNKNEITLDAVKLDPDHYNVELENDKVRVLRIKYGPGEKSVMHDHSEGVVIFLNDQDAKFNLPNGETVNASAEAGQVIWSNAVRHLPENIGNESAEVIQVEFK
;
A
#
# COMPACT_ATOMS: atom_id res chain seq x y z
N MET A 1 -1.81 13.01 -7.42
CA MET A 1 -2.03 12.29 -8.70
C MET A 1 -2.67 10.95 -8.37
N GLU A 2 -3.59 10.45 -9.20
CA GLU A 2 -4.21 9.13 -9.03
C GLU A 2 -3.14 8.02 -9.11
N ILE A 3 -3.23 6.98 -8.28
CA ILE A 3 -2.15 6.01 -8.08
C ILE A 3 -1.97 5.08 -9.28
N ASN A 4 -3.07 4.69 -9.93
CA ASN A 4 -3.04 3.83 -11.11
C ASN A 4 -2.50 4.59 -12.32
N LEU A 5 -2.73 5.91 -12.40
CA LEU A 5 -2.10 6.80 -13.37
C LEU A 5 -0.59 6.92 -13.09
N ALA A 6 -0.17 7.02 -11.82
CA ALA A 6 1.24 7.02 -11.45
C ALA A 6 1.95 5.75 -11.92
N LEU A 7 1.37 4.59 -11.60
CA LEU A 7 1.87 3.26 -12.01
C LEU A 7 1.93 3.14 -13.54
N LEU A 8 0.93 3.65 -14.27
CA LEU A 8 0.95 3.65 -15.74
C LEU A 8 2.11 4.46 -16.30
N ILE A 9 2.28 5.70 -15.83
CA ILE A 9 3.31 6.61 -16.33
C ILE A 9 4.69 6.02 -16.01
N MET A 10 4.93 5.63 -14.76
CA MET A 10 6.20 5.06 -14.32
C MET A 10 6.54 3.80 -15.11
N GLY A 11 5.60 2.85 -15.20
CA GLY A 11 5.81 1.59 -15.91
C GLY A 11 6.11 1.79 -17.39
N SER A 12 5.32 2.64 -18.06
CA SER A 12 5.49 2.92 -19.49
C SER A 12 6.83 3.61 -19.80
N VAL A 13 7.21 4.62 -19.01
CA VAL A 13 8.48 5.34 -19.21
C VAL A 13 9.67 4.41 -19.00
N LEU A 14 9.66 3.57 -17.96
CA LEU A 14 10.75 2.62 -17.70
C LEU A 14 10.90 1.59 -18.83
N ILE A 15 9.80 1.07 -19.36
CA ILE A 15 9.81 0.17 -20.53
C ILE A 15 10.38 0.88 -21.76
N ILE A 16 9.92 2.10 -22.06
CA ILE A 16 10.39 2.86 -23.23
C ILE A 16 11.89 3.12 -23.13
N VAL A 17 12.35 3.61 -21.98
CA VAL A 17 13.77 3.94 -21.77
C VAL A 17 14.63 2.68 -21.83
N GLY A 18 14.21 1.61 -21.17
CA GLY A 18 14.91 0.33 -21.22
C GLY A 18 14.93 -0.29 -22.61
N SER A 19 13.86 -0.11 -23.40
CA SER A 19 13.80 -0.55 -24.81
C SER A 19 14.78 0.23 -25.67
N VAL A 20 14.84 1.55 -25.52
CA VAL A 20 15.83 2.39 -26.23
C VAL A 20 17.25 1.95 -25.90
N MET A 21 17.55 1.64 -24.64
CA MET A 21 18.85 1.12 -24.22
C MET A 21 19.19 -0.25 -24.84
N ASN A 22 18.19 -1.07 -25.16
CA ASN A 22 18.39 -2.37 -25.82
C ASN A 22 18.49 -2.27 -27.35
N ILE A 23 17.71 -1.38 -27.98
CA ILE A 23 17.68 -1.23 -29.44
C ILE A 23 18.91 -0.46 -29.94
N ILE A 24 19.33 0.60 -29.22
CA ILE A 24 20.44 1.47 -29.64
C ILE A 24 21.52 1.67 -28.55
N PRO A 25 22.06 0.60 -27.93
CA PRO A 25 22.97 0.70 -26.78
C PRO A 25 24.23 1.51 -27.05
N VAL A 26 24.82 1.36 -28.24
CA VAL A 26 26.04 2.10 -28.65
C VAL A 26 25.75 3.59 -28.76
N LYS A 27 24.73 3.97 -29.57
CA LYS A 27 24.34 5.39 -29.74
C LYS A 27 23.92 6.03 -28.42
N PHE A 28 23.24 5.27 -27.55
CA PHE A 28 22.85 5.74 -26.23
C PHE A 28 24.08 6.04 -25.37
N ASN A 29 25.06 5.13 -25.34
CA ASN A 29 26.30 5.36 -24.61
C ASN A 29 27.10 6.54 -25.19
N GLU A 30 27.22 6.63 -26.51
CA GLU A 30 27.95 7.71 -27.17
C GLU A 30 27.30 9.08 -26.96
N GLY A 31 25.96 9.13 -26.88
CA GLY A 31 25.23 10.35 -26.52
C GLY A 31 25.51 10.84 -25.09
N ILE A 32 25.99 9.95 -24.21
CA ILE A 32 26.34 10.29 -22.82
C ILE A 32 27.84 10.57 -22.68
N PHE A 33 28.67 9.68 -23.20
CA PHE A 33 30.12 9.66 -22.94
C PHE A 33 30.95 10.24 -24.08
N GLY A 34 30.35 10.55 -25.22
CA GLY A 34 31.05 10.80 -26.47
C GLY A 34 31.54 9.48 -27.10
N LYS A 35 32.38 9.60 -28.12
CA LYS A 35 32.89 8.44 -28.86
C LYS A 35 33.64 7.47 -27.94
N ILE A 36 33.27 6.20 -27.98
CA ILE A 36 33.87 5.13 -27.16
C ILE A 36 35.02 4.49 -27.94
N GLU A 37 36.05 4.06 -27.23
CA GLU A 37 37.17 3.32 -27.82
C GLU A 37 36.70 1.99 -28.43
N SER A 38 37.26 1.63 -29.59
CA SER A 38 36.74 0.54 -30.43
C SER A 38 36.69 -0.83 -29.73
N ASP A 39 37.62 -1.09 -28.83
CA ASP A 39 37.70 -2.32 -28.04
C ASP A 39 36.63 -2.36 -26.92
N ALA A 40 36.25 -1.20 -26.37
CA ALA A 40 35.28 -1.06 -25.30
C ALA A 40 33.81 -0.95 -25.79
N VAL A 41 33.57 -0.61 -27.06
CA VAL A 41 32.20 -0.38 -27.62
C VAL A 41 31.25 -1.54 -27.30
N ASN A 42 31.65 -2.77 -27.62
CA ASN A 42 30.78 -3.94 -27.47
C ASN A 42 30.52 -4.28 -26.00
N ALA A 43 31.54 -4.19 -25.15
CA ALA A 43 31.40 -4.43 -23.71
C ALA A 43 30.49 -3.38 -23.05
N ALA A 44 30.67 -2.10 -23.39
CA ALA A 44 29.80 -1.02 -22.91
C ALA A 44 28.36 -1.15 -23.40
N ALA A 45 28.17 -1.62 -24.65
CA ALA A 45 26.85 -1.90 -25.19
C ALA A 45 26.15 -3.03 -24.43
N ALA A 46 26.85 -4.14 -24.16
CA ALA A 46 26.31 -5.26 -23.38
C ALA A 46 25.92 -4.86 -21.94
N MET A 47 26.69 -3.98 -21.29
CA MET A 47 26.30 -3.43 -19.99
C MET A 47 25.06 -2.54 -20.09
N ARG A 48 24.95 -1.75 -21.17
CA ARG A 48 23.78 -0.89 -21.40
C ARG A 48 22.50 -1.68 -21.64
N THR A 49 22.57 -2.80 -22.38
CA THR A 49 21.42 -3.69 -22.60
C THR A 49 20.96 -4.35 -21.30
N ASN A 50 21.88 -4.75 -20.43
CA ASN A 50 21.55 -5.29 -19.10
C ASN A 50 20.86 -4.24 -18.21
N ILE A 51 21.40 -3.02 -18.16
CA ILE A 51 20.76 -1.90 -17.43
C ILE A 51 19.36 -1.62 -18.00
N GLY A 52 19.24 -1.59 -19.33
CA GLY A 52 17.96 -1.38 -20.01
C GLY A 52 16.95 -2.48 -19.68
N SER A 53 17.38 -3.74 -19.65
CA SER A 53 16.54 -4.90 -19.31
C SER A 53 16.04 -4.84 -17.87
N SER A 54 16.86 -4.37 -16.92
CA SER A 54 16.43 -4.13 -15.54
C SER A 54 15.35 -3.05 -15.46
N LEU A 55 15.45 -1.97 -16.24
CA LEU A 55 14.40 -0.95 -16.29
C LEU A 55 13.11 -1.49 -16.92
N ILE A 56 13.20 -2.30 -17.99
CA ILE A 56 12.03 -2.99 -18.55
C ILE A 56 11.38 -3.87 -17.50
N ALA A 57 12.14 -4.67 -16.77
CA ALA A 57 11.63 -5.56 -15.74
C ALA A 57 10.87 -4.78 -14.64
N ILE A 58 11.45 -3.70 -14.12
CA ILE A 58 10.76 -2.82 -13.14
C ILE A 58 9.49 -2.23 -13.76
N GLY A 59 9.54 -1.78 -15.01
CA GLY A 59 8.39 -1.21 -15.70
C GLY A 59 7.25 -2.22 -15.90
N VAL A 60 7.57 -3.46 -16.28
CA VAL A 60 6.61 -4.56 -16.40
C VAL A 60 6.01 -4.91 -15.05
N ILE A 61 6.83 -5.07 -13.99
CA ILE A 61 6.34 -5.29 -12.63
C ILE A 61 5.37 -4.17 -12.22
N THR A 62 5.72 -2.92 -12.49
CA THR A 62 4.88 -1.76 -12.17
C THR A 62 3.52 -1.83 -12.89
N LEU A 63 3.50 -2.14 -14.19
CA LEU A 63 2.25 -2.23 -14.96
C LEU A 63 1.40 -3.44 -14.56
N LEU A 64 2.01 -4.60 -14.26
CA LEU A 64 1.30 -5.79 -13.82
C LEU A 64 0.59 -5.59 -12.47
N ASN A 65 1.06 -4.65 -11.64
CA ASN A 65 0.46 -4.33 -10.35
C ASN A 65 -0.49 -3.12 -10.37
N ARG A 66 -0.71 -2.49 -11.54
CA ARG A 66 -1.45 -1.22 -11.67
C ARG A 66 -2.87 -1.23 -11.11
N ASN A 67 -3.58 -2.36 -11.13
CA ASN A 67 -4.97 -2.45 -10.68
C ASN A 67 -5.22 -3.69 -9.81
N VAL A 68 -4.18 -4.17 -9.13
CA VAL A 68 -4.22 -5.44 -8.38
C VAL A 68 -4.49 -5.18 -6.90
N HIS A 69 -3.91 -4.11 -6.37
CA HIS A 69 -3.84 -3.84 -4.94
C HIS A 69 -4.80 -2.75 -4.51
N ASP A 70 -5.08 -2.69 -3.21
CA ASP A 70 -5.83 -1.57 -2.65
C ASP A 70 -5.01 -0.25 -2.72
N ALA A 71 -5.65 0.86 -2.33
CA ALA A 71 -5.03 2.19 -2.43
C ALA A 71 -3.79 2.35 -1.53
N ASN A 72 -3.72 1.68 -0.38
CA ASN A 72 -2.58 1.78 0.55
C ASN A 72 -1.43 0.90 0.08
N GLU A 73 -1.71 -0.34 -0.30
CA GLU A 73 -0.74 -1.26 -0.87
C GLU A 73 -0.14 -0.71 -2.17
N SER A 74 -0.96 -0.12 -3.05
CA SER A 74 -0.51 0.55 -4.27
C SER A 74 0.42 1.74 -3.96
N LYS A 75 0.13 2.52 -2.91
CA LYS A 75 1.02 3.61 -2.46
C LYS A 75 2.33 3.06 -1.90
N ALA A 76 2.31 1.97 -1.13
CA ALA A 76 3.51 1.33 -0.61
C ALA A 76 4.41 0.80 -1.75
N LEU A 77 3.81 0.18 -2.77
CA LEU A 77 4.50 -0.25 -3.97
C LEU A 77 5.16 0.94 -4.68
N VAL A 78 4.42 2.01 -4.96
CA VAL A 78 4.96 3.21 -5.64
C VAL A 78 6.07 3.87 -4.82
N PHE A 79 5.90 3.96 -3.49
CA PHE A 79 6.94 4.47 -2.59
C PHE A 79 8.23 3.64 -2.70
N SER A 80 8.12 2.31 -2.65
CA SER A 80 9.27 1.41 -2.76
C SER A 80 10.00 1.55 -4.10
N ILE A 81 9.28 1.73 -5.21
CA ILE A 81 9.86 2.01 -6.52
C ILE A 81 10.58 3.37 -6.51
N GLY A 82 9.98 4.40 -5.90
CA GLY A 82 10.62 5.71 -5.71
C GLY A 82 11.96 5.65 -4.97
N VAL A 83 12.03 4.85 -3.90
CA VAL A 83 13.28 4.59 -3.17
C VAL A 83 14.30 3.87 -4.05
N ALA A 84 13.90 2.81 -4.75
CA ALA A 84 14.80 2.07 -5.65
C ALA A 84 15.37 2.97 -6.77
N LEU A 85 14.54 3.80 -7.40
CA LEU A 85 14.95 4.76 -8.41
C LEU A 85 15.89 5.84 -7.82
N SER A 86 15.67 6.25 -6.56
CA SER A 86 16.56 7.21 -5.87
C SER A 86 17.95 6.63 -5.64
N ILE A 87 18.04 5.36 -5.22
CA ILE A 87 19.32 4.64 -5.08
C ILE A 87 20.01 4.52 -6.45
N PHE A 88 19.25 4.19 -7.49
CA PHE A 88 19.78 4.10 -8.85
C PHE A 88 20.32 5.45 -9.35
N LEU A 89 19.56 6.54 -9.18
CA LEU A 89 20.00 7.89 -9.54
C LEU A 89 21.22 8.34 -8.72
N LEU A 90 21.27 8.01 -7.43
CA LEU A 90 22.44 8.29 -6.58
C LEU A 90 23.69 7.58 -7.12
N SER A 91 23.58 6.34 -7.59
CA SER A 91 24.72 5.62 -8.18
C SER A 91 25.29 6.33 -9.42
N ILE A 92 24.41 6.93 -10.24
CA ILE A 92 24.78 7.71 -11.42
C ILE A 92 25.49 9.01 -11.02
N VAL A 93 24.95 9.72 -10.04
CA VAL A 93 25.56 10.96 -9.52
C VAL A 93 26.92 10.67 -8.89
N LEU A 94 27.04 9.59 -8.11
CA LEU A 94 28.30 9.18 -7.50
C LEU A 94 29.37 8.80 -8.52
N ALA A 95 28.99 8.23 -9.69
CA ALA A 95 29.95 7.92 -10.75
C ALA A 95 30.67 9.18 -11.27
N TYR A 96 29.96 10.31 -11.35
CA TYR A 96 30.56 11.60 -11.71
C TYR A 96 31.51 12.10 -10.62
N PHE A 97 31.09 12.11 -9.34
CA PHE A 97 31.95 12.55 -8.24
C PHE A 97 33.18 11.65 -8.03
N ARG A 98 33.07 10.36 -8.35
CA ARG A 98 34.19 9.40 -8.35
C ARG A 98 35.08 9.51 -9.58
N LYS A 99 34.78 10.42 -10.52
CA LYS A 99 35.52 10.67 -11.77
C LYS A 99 35.55 9.47 -12.72
N PHE A 100 34.54 8.59 -12.66
CA PHE A 100 34.35 7.54 -13.66
C PHE A 100 33.76 8.09 -14.95
N THR A 101 33.10 9.26 -14.90
CA THR A 101 32.53 9.94 -16.05
C THR A 101 32.98 11.40 -16.06
N LYS A 102 33.21 11.96 -17.25
CA LYS A 102 33.60 13.39 -17.40
C LYS A 102 32.41 14.33 -17.25
N ASN A 103 31.23 13.90 -17.66
CA ASN A 103 29.99 14.65 -17.63
C ASN A 103 28.91 13.88 -16.89
N ILE A 104 27.94 14.62 -16.38
CA ILE A 104 26.72 14.05 -15.79
C ILE A 104 25.79 13.61 -16.94
N PRO A 105 25.25 12.38 -16.92
CA PRO A 105 24.32 11.91 -17.95
C PRO A 105 22.95 12.57 -17.77
N ILE A 106 22.74 13.71 -18.44
CA ILE A 106 21.53 14.52 -18.29
C ILE A 106 20.24 13.74 -18.58
N PRO A 107 20.11 12.95 -19.67
CA PRO A 107 18.83 12.30 -19.97
C PRO A 107 18.39 11.32 -18.87
N PRO A 108 19.25 10.42 -18.35
CA PRO A 108 18.90 9.62 -17.17
C PRO A 108 18.54 10.43 -15.93
N ILE A 109 19.25 11.53 -15.64
CA ILE A 109 18.94 12.36 -14.45
C ILE A 109 17.54 12.95 -14.54
N VAL A 110 17.19 13.55 -15.67
CA VAL A 110 15.89 14.20 -15.85
C VAL A 110 14.78 13.15 -15.77
N ILE A 111 14.91 12.06 -16.51
CA ILE A 111 13.91 11.01 -16.57
C ILE A 111 13.69 10.37 -15.19
N LEU A 112 14.76 9.90 -14.54
CA LEU A 112 14.65 9.24 -13.24
C LEU A 112 14.20 10.24 -12.16
N GLY A 113 14.70 11.47 -12.20
CA GLY A 113 14.28 12.54 -11.29
C GLY A 113 12.78 12.82 -11.38
N SER A 114 12.23 12.92 -12.60
CA SER A 114 10.79 13.08 -12.80
C SER A 114 9.99 11.89 -12.27
N LEU A 115 10.45 10.65 -12.49
CA LEU A 115 9.79 9.46 -11.97
C LEU A 115 9.84 9.37 -10.44
N ILE A 116 10.94 9.79 -9.81
CA ILE A 116 11.08 9.84 -8.36
C ILE A 116 10.10 10.87 -7.77
N ILE A 117 10.00 12.06 -8.37
CA ILE A 117 9.03 13.08 -7.94
C ILE A 117 7.61 12.55 -8.06
N ILE A 118 7.27 11.91 -9.19
CA ILE A 118 5.99 11.26 -9.39
C ILE A 118 5.71 10.22 -8.30
N ALA A 119 6.69 9.35 -8.02
CA ALA A 119 6.56 8.28 -7.05
C ALA A 119 6.25 8.85 -5.66
N PHE A 120 7.11 9.74 -5.15
CA PHE A 120 6.92 10.30 -3.81
C PHE A 120 5.68 11.20 -3.71
N TYR A 121 5.37 11.98 -4.75
CA TYR A 121 4.17 12.81 -4.75
C TYR A 121 2.89 11.97 -4.74
N SER A 122 2.82 10.90 -5.54
CA SER A 122 1.65 10.02 -5.59
C SER A 122 1.55 9.08 -4.38
N SER A 123 2.67 8.75 -3.74
CA SER A 123 2.71 7.99 -2.49
C SER A 123 2.62 8.85 -1.23
N SER A 124 2.47 10.18 -1.34
CA SER A 124 2.32 11.09 -0.19
C SER A 124 1.17 10.63 0.70
N GLY A 125 1.42 10.51 2.01
CA GLY A 125 0.43 9.97 2.96
C GLY A 125 0.35 8.44 2.97
N SER A 126 1.27 7.72 2.32
CA SER A 126 1.58 6.34 2.72
C SER A 126 2.19 6.37 4.12
N GLN A 127 1.32 6.32 5.12
CA GLN A 127 1.70 5.57 6.29
C GLN A 127 1.77 4.14 5.79
N VAL A 128 2.93 3.49 5.85
CA VAL A 128 2.96 2.02 6.02
C VAL A 128 2.38 1.79 7.42
N SER A 129 1.10 2.11 7.59
CA SER A 129 0.35 1.81 8.79
C SER A 129 0.00 0.34 8.62
N ASN A 130 0.57 -0.50 9.47
CA ASN A 130 -0.09 -1.75 9.83
C ASN A 130 -1.50 -1.36 10.32
N LYS A 131 -2.45 -1.30 9.40
CA LYS A 131 -3.83 -0.90 9.69
C LYS A 131 -4.53 -1.94 10.59
N ASN A 132 -3.89 -3.10 10.77
CA ASN A 132 -4.41 -4.25 11.49
C ASN A 132 -3.71 -4.50 12.84
N GLU A 133 -2.96 -3.53 13.38
CA GLU A 133 -2.50 -3.68 14.76
C GLU A 133 -3.68 -3.37 15.70
N ILE A 134 -4.50 -4.39 15.97
CA ILE A 134 -5.48 -4.40 17.04
C ILE A 134 -4.70 -4.28 18.36
N THR A 135 -4.52 -3.05 18.85
CA THR A 135 -3.78 -2.81 20.09
C THR A 135 -4.61 -3.14 21.33
N LEU A 136 -5.94 -3.01 21.23
CA LEU A 136 -6.91 -3.30 22.29
C LEU A 136 -7.90 -4.37 21.83
N ASP A 137 -7.46 -5.63 21.79
CA ASP A 137 -8.28 -6.74 21.27
C ASP A 137 -9.49 -7.04 22.15
N ALA A 138 -10.70 -6.92 21.57
CA ALA A 138 -11.98 -7.08 22.26
C ALA A 138 -12.09 -8.44 22.98
N VAL A 139 -11.65 -9.52 22.34
CA VAL A 139 -11.70 -10.89 22.90
C VAL A 139 -10.85 -11.01 24.17
N LYS A 140 -9.70 -10.31 24.22
CA LYS A 140 -8.80 -10.36 25.38
C LYS A 140 -9.28 -9.45 26.51
N LEU A 141 -9.87 -8.31 26.16
CA LEU A 141 -10.28 -7.29 27.11
C LEU A 141 -11.66 -7.56 27.71
N ASP A 142 -12.52 -8.27 26.99
CA ASP A 142 -13.91 -8.56 27.36
C ASP A 142 -14.36 -9.96 26.92
N PRO A 143 -13.73 -11.03 27.43
CA PRO A 143 -14.03 -12.40 27.03
C PRO A 143 -15.45 -12.86 27.39
N ASP A 144 -16.16 -12.14 28.27
CA ASP A 144 -17.53 -12.47 28.67
C ASP A 144 -18.54 -12.16 27.55
N HIS A 145 -18.29 -11.10 26.76
CA HIS A 145 -19.16 -10.70 25.66
C HIS A 145 -18.66 -11.13 24.27
N TYR A 146 -17.36 -11.43 24.11
CA TYR A 146 -16.72 -11.75 22.82
C TYR A 146 -16.18 -13.18 22.74
N ASN A 147 -16.72 -13.98 21.84
CA ASN A 147 -16.24 -15.33 21.56
C ASN A 147 -15.68 -15.46 20.13
N VAL A 148 -14.54 -16.14 19.95
CA VAL A 148 -13.98 -16.47 18.63
C VAL A 148 -14.62 -17.77 18.14
N GLU A 149 -15.41 -17.68 17.06
CA GLU A 149 -16.07 -18.83 16.43
C GLU A 149 -15.18 -19.48 15.34
N LEU A 150 -14.36 -18.67 14.67
CA LEU A 150 -13.45 -19.10 13.61
C LEU A 150 -12.28 -18.12 13.52
N GLU A 151 -11.08 -18.62 13.29
CA GLU A 151 -9.93 -17.78 12.97
C GLU A 151 -9.00 -18.47 11.97
N ASN A 152 -8.64 -17.77 10.90
CA ASN A 152 -7.66 -18.24 9.91
C ASN A 152 -6.85 -17.05 9.34
N ASP A 153 -6.15 -17.26 8.24
CA ASP A 153 -5.27 -16.26 7.58
C ASP A 153 -6.03 -15.18 6.81
N LYS A 154 -7.36 -15.26 6.72
CA LYS A 154 -8.20 -14.33 5.96
C LYS A 154 -9.18 -13.58 6.85
N VAL A 155 -9.77 -14.29 7.81
CA VAL A 155 -10.83 -13.76 8.66
C VAL A 155 -10.71 -14.24 10.10
N ARG A 156 -11.23 -13.42 11.01
CA ARG A 156 -11.63 -13.79 12.36
C ARG A 156 -13.13 -13.55 12.52
N VAL A 157 -13.87 -14.55 12.96
CA VAL A 157 -15.32 -14.46 13.18
C VAL A 157 -15.57 -14.43 14.68
N LEU A 158 -16.14 -13.32 15.14
CA LEU A 158 -16.53 -13.10 16.52
C LEU A 158 -18.04 -13.24 16.66
N ARG A 159 -18.48 -13.98 17.68
CA ARG A 159 -19.85 -13.90 18.19
C ARG A 159 -19.85 -12.99 19.41
N ILE A 160 -20.68 -11.96 19.34
CA ILE A 160 -20.77 -10.91 20.36
C ILE A 160 -22.16 -10.96 20.97
N LYS A 161 -22.24 -10.97 22.30
CA LYS A 161 -23.50 -10.99 23.03
C LYS A 161 -23.49 -9.96 24.14
N TYR A 162 -24.59 -9.20 24.26
CA TYR A 162 -24.84 -8.30 25.39
C TYR A 162 -26.24 -8.51 25.92
N GLY A 163 -26.40 -8.61 27.22
CA GLY A 163 -27.67 -8.46 27.92
C GLY A 163 -28.21 -7.02 27.83
N PRO A 164 -29.47 -6.79 28.21
CA PRO A 164 -30.06 -5.44 28.25
C PRO A 164 -29.27 -4.53 29.20
N GLY A 165 -28.85 -3.36 28.73
CA GLY A 165 -28.08 -2.39 29.51
C GLY A 165 -26.60 -2.76 29.73
N GLU A 166 -26.13 -3.89 29.23
CA GLU A 166 -24.74 -4.29 29.37
C GLU A 166 -23.82 -3.44 28.49
N LYS A 167 -22.59 -3.28 28.97
CA LYS A 167 -21.57 -2.42 28.38
C LYS A 167 -20.23 -3.12 28.42
N SER A 168 -19.48 -2.96 27.33
CA SER A 168 -18.12 -3.47 27.22
C SER A 168 -17.07 -2.50 27.79
N VAL A 169 -15.82 -2.72 27.40
CA VAL A 169 -14.70 -1.79 27.58
C VAL A 169 -14.26 -1.23 26.23
N MET A 170 -13.45 -0.17 26.22
CA MET A 170 -12.95 0.44 24.97
C MET A 170 -12.01 -0.55 24.27
N HIS A 171 -12.33 -0.93 23.03
CA HIS A 171 -11.55 -1.89 22.25
C HIS A 171 -11.51 -1.52 20.76
N ASP A 172 -10.65 -2.23 20.04
CA ASP A 172 -10.43 -2.13 18.60
C ASP A 172 -11.09 -3.30 17.86
N HIS A 173 -11.71 -3.01 16.72
CA HIS A 173 -12.10 -4.00 15.72
C HIS A 173 -11.40 -3.70 14.38
N SER A 174 -10.98 -4.76 13.68
CA SER A 174 -10.57 -4.65 12.27
C SER A 174 -11.79 -4.38 11.37
N GLU A 175 -11.53 -3.91 10.15
CA GLU A 175 -12.60 -3.74 9.17
C GLU A 175 -13.20 -5.09 8.74
N GLY A 176 -14.46 -5.06 8.33
CA GLY A 176 -15.16 -6.24 7.87
C GLY A 176 -16.67 -6.10 7.88
N VAL A 177 -17.36 -7.21 8.13
CA VAL A 177 -18.83 -7.31 8.01
C VAL A 177 -19.44 -7.58 9.38
N VAL A 178 -20.51 -6.86 9.70
CA VAL A 178 -21.31 -7.05 10.91
C VAL A 178 -22.69 -7.56 10.51
N ILE A 179 -23.12 -8.65 11.13
CA ILE A 179 -24.40 -9.33 10.89
C ILE A 179 -25.18 -9.33 12.20
N PHE A 180 -26.29 -8.62 12.23
CA PHE A 180 -27.16 -8.53 13.40
C PHE A 180 -28.10 -9.74 13.43
N LEU A 181 -28.10 -10.51 14.52
CA LEU A 181 -28.93 -11.72 14.61
C LEU A 181 -30.33 -11.45 15.16
N ASN A 182 -30.54 -10.28 15.76
CA ASN A 182 -31.82 -9.79 16.28
C ASN A 182 -31.89 -8.26 16.18
N ASP A 183 -33.05 -7.69 16.51
CA ASP A 183 -33.25 -6.25 16.56
C ASP A 183 -32.47 -5.65 17.73
N GLN A 184 -31.77 -4.53 17.50
CA GLN A 184 -30.84 -3.95 18.47
C GLN A 184 -30.88 -2.43 18.47
N ASP A 185 -30.77 -1.86 19.66
CA ASP A 185 -30.43 -0.47 19.88
C ASP A 185 -29.10 -0.41 20.65
N ALA A 186 -28.09 0.20 20.04
CA ALA A 186 -26.75 0.28 20.59
C ALA A 186 -26.27 1.72 20.66
N LYS A 187 -25.42 1.98 21.65
CA LYS A 187 -24.69 3.23 21.81
C LYS A 187 -23.20 2.94 21.78
N PHE A 188 -22.47 3.74 21.00
CA PHE A 188 -21.02 3.66 20.87
C PHE A 188 -20.40 4.97 21.30
N ASN A 189 -19.48 4.92 22.27
CA ASN A 189 -18.66 6.08 22.62
C ASN A 189 -17.32 5.96 21.90
N LEU A 190 -16.92 7.02 21.19
CA LEU A 190 -15.68 7.07 20.41
C LEU A 190 -14.55 7.75 21.20
N PRO A 191 -13.27 7.49 20.87
CA PRO A 191 -12.12 8.08 21.57
C PRO A 191 -12.06 9.61 21.54
N ASN A 192 -12.68 10.24 20.53
CA ASN A 192 -12.78 11.69 20.40
C ASN A 192 -13.85 12.31 21.31
N GLY A 193 -14.57 11.49 22.10
CA GLY A 193 -15.67 11.92 22.98
C GLY A 193 -17.03 11.97 22.30
N GLU A 194 -17.12 11.67 21.00
CA GLU A 194 -18.37 11.57 20.26
C GLU A 194 -19.18 10.34 20.70
N THR A 195 -20.49 10.46 20.64
CA THR A 195 -21.44 9.37 20.92
C THR A 195 -22.28 9.12 19.68
N VAL A 196 -22.35 7.87 19.25
CA VAL A 196 -23.17 7.42 18.13
C VAL A 196 -24.21 6.44 18.66
N ASN A 197 -25.49 6.74 18.44
CA ASN A 197 -26.56 5.78 18.65
C ASN A 197 -26.90 5.13 17.30
N ALA A 198 -27.08 3.82 17.30
CA ALA A 198 -27.44 3.06 16.12
C ALA A 198 -28.55 2.07 16.46
N SER A 199 -29.44 1.86 15.49
CA SER A 199 -30.44 0.81 15.54
C SER A 199 -30.22 -0.13 14.36
N ALA A 200 -30.43 -1.41 14.57
CA ALA A 200 -30.31 -2.44 13.54
C ALA A 200 -31.46 -3.44 13.62
N GLU A 201 -31.87 -3.95 12.46
CA GLU A 201 -32.91 -4.98 12.34
C GLU A 201 -32.28 -6.38 12.27
N ALA A 202 -33.02 -7.39 12.73
CA ALA A 202 -32.61 -8.79 12.62
C ALA A 202 -32.29 -9.18 11.17
N GLY A 203 -31.11 -9.76 10.95
CA GLY A 203 -30.60 -10.14 9.64
C GLY A 203 -29.96 -9.01 8.83
N GLN A 204 -29.93 -7.77 9.35
CA GLN A 204 -29.23 -6.67 8.70
C GLN A 204 -27.72 -6.98 8.62
N VAL A 205 -27.13 -6.63 7.48
CA VAL A 205 -25.69 -6.80 7.22
C VAL A 205 -25.11 -5.45 6.85
N ILE A 206 -24.05 -5.03 7.54
CA ILE A 206 -23.36 -3.77 7.27
C ILE A 206 -21.86 -3.98 7.11
N TRP A 207 -21.25 -3.08 6.34
CA TRP A 207 -19.80 -2.91 6.35
C TRP A 207 -19.40 -2.04 7.54
N SER A 208 -18.35 -2.44 8.26
CA SER A 208 -17.72 -1.64 9.31
C SER A 208 -16.24 -1.43 8.98
N ASN A 209 -15.79 -0.17 8.98
CA ASN A 209 -14.37 0.12 8.90
C ASN A 209 -13.69 -0.21 10.24
N ALA A 210 -12.35 -0.35 10.23
CA ALA A 210 -11.60 -0.52 11.47
C ALA A 210 -11.89 0.64 12.43
N VAL A 211 -12.29 0.31 13.65
CA VAL A 211 -12.84 1.28 14.60
C VAL A 211 -12.43 0.94 16.02
N ARG A 212 -12.13 1.99 16.79
CA ARG A 212 -12.03 1.94 18.24
C ARG A 212 -13.31 2.50 18.84
N HIS A 213 -14.00 1.74 19.68
CA HIS A 213 -15.22 2.19 20.32
C HIS A 213 -15.51 1.47 21.65
N LEU A 214 -16.47 2.02 22.39
CA LEU A 214 -17.01 1.47 23.63
C LEU A 214 -18.52 1.22 23.44
N PRO A 215 -18.94 -0.03 23.16
CA PRO A 215 -20.32 -0.38 22.91
C PRO A 215 -21.12 -0.58 24.21
N GLU A 216 -22.40 -0.26 24.13
CA GLU A 216 -23.42 -0.39 25.17
C GLU A 216 -24.74 -0.79 24.52
N ASN A 217 -25.36 -1.87 24.98
CA ASN A 217 -26.70 -2.25 24.56
C ASN A 217 -27.72 -1.39 25.32
N ILE A 218 -28.38 -0.46 24.62
CA ILE A 218 -29.38 0.44 25.20
C ILE A 218 -30.82 -0.04 24.97
N GLY A 219 -30.98 -1.20 24.31
CA GLY A 219 -32.26 -1.87 24.12
C GLY A 219 -32.73 -2.62 25.37
N ASN A 220 -33.97 -3.09 25.33
CA ASN A 220 -34.60 -3.84 26.41
C ASN A 220 -34.40 -5.37 26.30
N GLU A 221 -33.84 -5.83 25.18
CA GLU A 221 -33.56 -7.25 24.92
C GLU A 221 -32.06 -7.49 24.75
N SER A 222 -31.65 -8.75 24.75
CA SER A 222 -30.25 -9.10 24.50
C SER A 222 -29.86 -8.81 23.05
N ALA A 223 -28.70 -8.20 22.83
CA ALA A 223 -28.11 -8.03 21.51
C ALA A 223 -27.19 -9.23 21.18
N GLU A 224 -27.35 -9.81 19.98
CA GLU A 224 -26.44 -10.82 19.45
C GLU A 224 -25.98 -10.49 18.02
N VAL A 225 -24.66 -10.49 17.81
CA VAL A 225 -24.03 -10.05 16.56
C VAL A 225 -22.96 -11.05 16.14
N ILE A 226 -22.83 -11.30 14.84
CA ILE A 226 -21.64 -11.90 14.25
C ILE A 226 -20.82 -10.82 13.56
N GLN A 227 -19.57 -10.66 13.98
CA GLN A 227 -18.62 -9.76 13.33
C GLN A 227 -17.53 -10.57 12.64
N VAL A 228 -17.44 -10.43 11.33
CA VAL A 228 -16.39 -11.04 10.50
C VAL A 228 -15.35 -9.97 10.24
N GLU A 229 -14.22 -10.07 10.93
CA GLU A 229 -13.07 -9.18 10.80
C GLU A 229 -12.10 -9.72 9.74
N PHE A 230 -11.61 -8.85 8.85
CA PHE A 230 -10.62 -9.21 7.85
C PHE A 230 -9.20 -9.09 8.39
N LYS A 231 -8.28 -9.91 7.87
CA LYS A 231 -6.86 -9.95 8.24
C LYS A 231 -5.94 -9.58 7.09
#